data_AF-A0A240ER02-F1
#
_entry.id   AF-A0A240ER02-F1
#
_cell.length_a   1.000
_cell.length_b   1.000
_cell.length_c   1.000
_cell.angle_alpha   90.00
_cell.angle_beta   90.00
_cell.angle_gamma   90.00
#
_symmetry.space_group_name_H-M   'P 1'
#
loop_
_entity.id
_entity.type
_entity.pdbx_description
1 polymer ?
#
loop_
_entity_poly.entity_id
_entity_poly.type
_entity_poly.pdbx_seq_one_letter_code
_entity_poly.pdbx_strand_id
1 'polypeptide(L)' 'MTASIHAHQVLNLLRDKPMTREQLEQTVIEQFGAEAHFRTCSREGFDLDALLVFFVEKQKVIENQGQWELNIERVCSH' A
#
# COMPACT_ATOMS: atom_id res chain seq x y z
N MET A 1 4.31 -10.18 -19.97
CA MET A 1 4.37 -10.59 -18.55
C MET A 1 3.96 -9.39 -17.72
N THR A 2 2.66 -9.17 -17.51
CA THR A 2 2.15 -8.04 -16.72
C THR A 2 2.35 -8.37 -15.24
N ALA A 3 3.46 -7.90 -14.67
CA ALA A 3 3.77 -8.07 -13.27
C ALA A 3 2.84 -7.17 -12.44
N SER A 4 1.62 -7.64 -12.17
CA SER A 4 0.67 -6.94 -11.31
C SER A 4 1.18 -6.99 -9.87
N ILE A 5 1.49 -5.83 -9.28
CA ILE A 5 2.05 -5.75 -7.93
C ILE A 5 0.92 -5.97 -6.93
N HIS A 6 1.10 -6.94 -6.04
CA HIS A 6 0.12 -7.18 -5.01
C HIS A 6 0.12 -6.03 -4.01
N ALA A 7 -1.06 -5.49 -3.72
CA ALA A 7 -1.30 -4.46 -2.70
C ALA A 7 -0.63 -4.76 -1.34
N HIS A 8 -0.49 -6.05 -0.99
CA HIS A 8 0.20 -6.48 0.22
C HIS A 8 1.68 -6.10 0.27
N GLN A 9 2.36 -5.90 -0.88
CA GLN A 9 3.75 -5.47 -0.89
C GLN A 9 3.91 -4.07 -0.31
N VAL A 10 3.00 -3.14 -0.66
CA VAL A 10 3.00 -1.77 -0.10
C VAL A 10 2.69 -1.80 1.40
N LEU A 11 1.75 -2.64 1.82
CA LEU A 11 1.43 -2.86 3.23
C LEU A 11 2.62 -3.43 4.02
N ASN A 12 3.43 -4.28 3.39
CA ASN A 12 4.62 -4.84 4.02
C ASN A 12 5.71 -3.77 4.24
N LEU A 13 5.77 -2.73 3.40
CA LEU A 13 6.65 -1.58 3.64
C LEU A 13 6.24 -0.82 4.91
N LEU A 14 4.94 -0.55 5.05
CA LEU A 14 4.41 0.09 6.27
C LEU A 14 4.53 -0.79 7.52
N ARG A 15 4.54 -2.11 7.35
CA ARG A 15 4.81 -3.07 8.43
C ARG A 15 6.25 -3.00 8.92
N ASP A 16 7.19 -2.88 7.99
CA ASP A 16 8.61 -2.78 8.32
C ASP A 16 8.94 -1.43 8.95
N LYS A 17 8.38 -0.35 8.36
CA LYS A 17 8.60 1.01 8.84
C LYS A 17 7.37 1.88 8.58
N PRO A 18 6.81 2.55 9.61
CA PRO A 18 5.78 3.55 9.40
C PRO A 18 6.31 4.76 8.63
N MET A 19 5.52 5.22 7.66
CA MET A 19 5.92 6.29 6.73
C MET A 19 4.75 7.23 6.50
N THR A 20 5.03 8.48 6.12
CA THR A 20 3.97 9.36 5.62
C THR A 20 3.50 8.90 4.22
N ARG A 21 2.34 9.38 3.78
CA ARG A 21 1.83 9.14 2.42
C ARG A 21 2.88 9.45 1.35
N GLU A 22 3.54 10.60 1.45
CA GLU A 22 4.57 11.04 0.50
C GLU A 22 5.79 10.12 0.50
N GLN A 23 6.26 9.71 1.68
CA GLN A 23 7.40 8.79 1.79
C GLN A 23 7.07 7.41 1.23
N LEU A 24 5.86 6.91 1.49
CA LEU A 24 5.40 5.64 0.94
C LEU A 24 5.29 5.72 -0.58
N GLU A 25 4.74 6.81 -1.11
CA GLU A 25 4.64 7.04 -2.55
C GLU A 25 6.01 7.04 -3.21
N GLN A 26 6.97 7.79 -2.68
CA GLN A 26 8.36 7.78 -3.17
C GLN A 26 8.99 6.40 -3.09
N THR A 27 8.88 5.72 -1.94
CA THR A 27 9.43 4.37 -1.75
C THR A 27 8.83 3.37 -2.76
N VAL A 28 7.53 3.49 -3.02
CA VAL A 28 6.84 2.66 -3.99
C VAL A 28 7.31 2.97 -5.41
N ILE A 29 7.44 4.24 -5.77
CA ILE A 29 7.98 4.65 -7.08
C ILE A 29 9.42 4.16 -7.27
N GLU A 30 10.26 4.24 -6.24
CA GLU A 30 11.65 3.78 -6.29
C GLU A 30 11.77 2.26 -6.40
N GLN A 31 10.92 1.50 -5.70
CA GLN A 31 10.98 0.04 -5.72
C GLN A 31 10.24 -0.61 -6.89
N PHE A 32 9.11 -0.02 -7.31
CA PHE A 32 8.21 -0.60 -8.29
C PHE A 32 8.13 0.19 -9.60
N GLY A 33 8.53 1.46 -9.59
CA GLY A 33 8.39 2.38 -10.71
C GLY A 33 7.14 3.26 -10.60
N ALA A 34 7.19 4.47 -11.17
CA ALA A 34 6.03 5.37 -11.23
C ALA A 34 4.87 4.82 -12.07
N GLU A 35 5.17 3.91 -13.00
CA GLU A 35 4.19 3.22 -13.87
C GLU A 35 3.73 1.88 -13.28
N ALA A 36 3.99 1.65 -11.99
CA ALA A 36 3.56 0.46 -11.27
C ALA A 36 2.03 0.40 -11.16
N HIS A 37 1.45 -0.73 -11.59
CA HIS A 37 0.04 -1.03 -11.40
C HIS A 37 -0.17 -2.01 -10.27
N PHE A 38 -1.13 -1.68 -9.40
CA PHE A 38 -1.42 -2.45 -8.20
C PHE A 38 -2.68 -3.30 -8.38
N ARG A 39 -2.68 -4.42 -7.67
CA ARG A 39 -3.73 -5.43 -7.68
C ARG A 39 -4.05 -5.83 -6.26
N THR A 40 -5.33 -5.79 -5.92
CA THR A 40 -5.88 -6.42 -4.72
C THR A 40 -6.33 -7.84 -5.04
N CYS A 41 -6.52 -8.70 -4.04
CA CYS A 41 -6.93 -10.10 -4.25
C CYS A 41 -8.25 -10.26 -5.02
N SER A 42 -9.09 -9.22 -5.07
CA SER A 42 -10.41 -9.27 -5.73
C SER A 42 -10.58 -8.26 -6.87
N ARG A 43 -9.64 -7.34 -7.06
CA ARG A 43 -9.72 -6.28 -8.08
C ARG A 43 -8.33 -5.85 -8.53
N GLU A 44 -8.15 -5.72 -9.83
CA GLU A 44 -6.89 -5.33 -10.49
C GLU A 44 -7.00 -3.92 -11.07
N GLY A 45 -5.86 -3.30 -11.40
CA GLY A 45 -5.82 -1.99 -12.06
C GLY A 45 -5.99 -0.81 -11.11
N PHE A 46 -5.39 -0.90 -9.92
CA PHE A 46 -5.30 0.24 -9.02
C PHE A 46 -4.05 1.06 -9.34
N ASP A 47 -4.23 2.37 -9.46
CA ASP A 47 -3.15 3.34 -9.34
C ASP A 47 -2.69 3.46 -7.89
N LEU A 48 -1.50 4.00 -7.70
CA LEU A 48 -0.94 4.21 -6.36
C LEU A 48 -1.88 5.02 -5.46
N ASP A 49 -2.39 6.15 -5.95
CA ASP A 49 -3.33 7.00 -5.21
C ASP A 49 -4.61 6.23 -4.80
N ALA A 50 -5.23 5.54 -5.76
CA ALA A 50 -6.42 4.74 -5.54
C ALA A 50 -6.17 3.58 -4.55
N LEU A 51 -4.97 3.00 -4.58
CA LEU A 51 -4.55 1.96 -3.64
C LEU A 51 -4.43 2.52 -2.21
N LEU A 52 -3.82 3.69 -2.06
CA LEU A 52 -3.63 4.36 -0.77
C LEU A 52 -4.99 4.71 -0.15
N VAL A 53 -5.90 5.30 -0.93
CA VAL A 53 -7.28 5.57 -0.50
C VAL A 53 -7.98 4.27 -0.07
N PHE A 54 -7.84 3.21 -0.86
CA PHE A 54 -8.45 1.91 -0.55
C PHE A 54 -7.94 1.33 0.79
N PHE A 55 -6.67 1.53 1.14
CA PHE A 55 -6.15 1.08 2.43
C PHE A 55 -6.77 1.81 3.62
N VAL A 56 -6.94 3.13 3.50
CA VAL A 56 -7.59 3.95 4.52
C VAL A 56 -9.07 3.58 4.64
N GLU A 57 -9.78 3.44 3.51
CA GLU A 57 -11.19 3.03 3.49
C GLU A 57 -11.42 1.65 4.12
N LYS A 58 -10.51 0.69 3.84
CA LYS A 58 -10.57 -0.65 4.45
C LYS A 58 -10.02 -0.70 5.88
N GLN A 59 -9.59 0.44 6.43
CA GLN A 59 -8.97 0.54 7.75
C GLN A 59 -7.78 -0.43 7.90
N LYS A 60 -7.08 -0.70 6.79
CA LYS A 60 -5.86 -1.54 6.72
C LYS A 60 -4.63 -0.76 7.15
N VAL A 61 -4.66 0.56 7.00
CA VAL A 61 -3.68 1.51 7.52
C VAL A 61 -4.38 2.48 8.45
N ILE A 62 -3.68 2.88 9.51
CA ILE A 62 -4.11 3.89 10.46
C ILE A 62 -3.11 5.03 10.41
N GLU A 63 -3.60 6.26 10.48
CA GLU A 63 -2.73 7.41 10.63
C GLU A 63 -2.46 7.65 12.11
N ASN A 64 -1.20 7.62 12.50
CA ASN A 64 -0.74 7.88 13.84
C ASN A 64 0.35 8.95 13.80
N GLN A 65 0.09 10.09 14.46
CA GLN A 65 1.01 11.23 14.49
C GLN A 65 1.47 11.70 13.09
N GLY A 66 0.62 11.56 12.07
CA GLY A 66 0.92 11.93 10.68
C GLY A 66 1.69 10.88 9.88
N GLN A 67 1.99 9.72 10.48
CA GLN A 67 2.57 8.56 9.79
C GLN A 67 1.51 7.49 9.59
N TRP A 68 1.58 6.80 8.47
CA TRP A 68 0.73 5.66 8.20
C TRP A 68 1.37 4.42 8.80
N GLU A 69 0.61 3.75 9.64
CA GLU A 69 0.95 2.49 10.28
C GLU A 69 0.04 1.39 9.76
N LEU A 70 0.59 0.19 9.63
CA LEU A 70 -0.20 -0.95 9.23
C LEU A 70 -1.08 -1.42 10.39
N ASN A 71 -2.40 -1.52 10.16
CA ASN A 71 -3.29 -2.18 11.09
C ASN A 71 -3.19 -3.70 10.92
N ILE A 72 -2.22 -4.29 11.60
CA ILE A 72 -1.89 -5.73 11.52
C ILE A 72 -3.10 -6.59 11.91
N GLU A 73 -3.96 -6.11 12.82
CA GLU A 73 -5.18 -6.83 13.24
C GLU A 73 -6.24 -6.94 12.13
N ARG A 74 -6.20 -6.05 11.12
CA ARG A 74 -7.15 -6.03 9.99
C ARG A 74 -6.54 -6.43 8.65
N VAL A 75 -5.23 -6.65 8.62
CA VAL A 75 -4.55 -7.19 7.45
C VAL A 75 -4.66 -8.70 7.49
N CYS A 76 -5.42 -9.26 6.54
CA CYS A 76 -5.58 -10.70 6.41
C CYS A 76 -4.20 -11.37 6.27
N SER A 77 -3.80 -12.13 7.29
CA SER A 77 -2.73 -13.12 7.22
C SER A 77 -3.23 -14.28 6.38
N HIS A 78 -2.98 -14.27 5.06
CA HIS A 78 -3.22 -15.43 4.21
C HIS A 78 -1.94 -15.83 3.51
#